data_AF-A0A7K6CME5-F1
#
_entry.id   AF-A0A7K6CME5-F1
#
_cell.length_a   1.000
_cell.length_b   1.000
_cell.length_c   1.000
_cell.angle_alpha   90.00
_cell.angle_beta   90.00
_cell.angle_gamma   90.00
#
_symmetry.space_group_name_H-M   'P 1'
#
loop_
_entity.id
_entity.type
_entity.pdbx_description
1 polymer ?
#
loop_
_entity_poly.entity_id
_entity_poly.type
_entity_poly.pdbx_seq_one_letter_code
_entity_poly.pdbx_strand_id
1 'polypeptide(L)'
;QLGEQYGPVFTVHLGSDPVVMLYGHDAVKEALVDRADEFAARGHMPIGDRANNGLGIIFSNNEPWLQVRRFSLTTLRNFGMGKRSIEERIQEESDYLLEEINKTKGTPFDPTFMLSCSVSNVICSIVFGKRYDYKDKKFLALMNNMNNIFESMNSRWGQLYQMFSNILDYLPGPHNNIFAEFDALKAFVAEEVKLHQASLDPNSPQDFIDCFLSKMQE
;
A
#
# COMPACT_ATOMS: atom_id res chain seq x y z
N GLN A 1 25.36 -14.78 -4.29
CA GLN A 1 25.42 -16.15 -3.75
C GLN A 1 24.62 -17.14 -4.60
N LEU A 2 23.30 -17.31 -4.42
CA LEU A 2 22.56 -18.34 -5.20
C LEU A 2 22.53 -18.07 -6.72
N GLY A 3 22.30 -16.84 -7.16
CA GLY A 3 22.33 -16.49 -8.58
C GLY A 3 23.71 -16.65 -9.24
N GLU A 4 24.79 -16.55 -8.46
CA GLU A 4 26.15 -16.80 -8.96
C GLU A 4 26.41 -18.30 -9.14
N GLN A 5 25.80 -19.13 -8.29
CA GLN A 5 25.99 -20.58 -8.31
C GLN A 5 25.08 -21.29 -9.34
N TYR A 6 23.82 -20.86 -9.44
CA TYR A 6 22.78 -21.52 -10.24
C TYR A 6 22.40 -20.76 -11.52
N GLY A 7 22.95 -19.56 -11.70
CA GLY A 7 22.66 -18.70 -12.84
C GLY A 7 21.46 -17.78 -12.63
N PRO A 8 21.02 -17.08 -13.69
CA PRO A 8 20.01 -16.01 -13.60
C PRO A 8 18.58 -16.52 -13.36
N VAL A 9 18.31 -17.81 -13.55
CA VAL A 9 16.99 -18.42 -13.32
C VAL A 9 17.18 -19.73 -12.57
N PHE A 10 16.61 -19.83 -11.37
CA PHE A 10 16.71 -21.01 -10.52
C PHE A 10 15.51 -21.14 -9.59
N THR A 11 15.26 -22.33 -9.06
CA THR A 11 14.13 -22.59 -8.15
C THR A 11 14.61 -22.71 -6.71
N VAL A 12 13.92 -22.04 -5.79
CA VAL A 12 14.08 -22.16 -4.34
C VAL A 12 12.77 -22.65 -3.74
N HIS A 13 12.83 -23.53 -2.75
CA HIS A 13 11.65 -23.95 -2.01
C HIS A 13 11.48 -23.08 -0.77
N LEU A 14 10.46 -22.23 -0.77
CA LEU A 14 10.08 -21.42 0.37
C LEU A 14 9.03 -22.18 1.18
N GLY A 15 9.50 -22.97 2.16
CA GLY A 15 8.63 -23.92 2.86
C GLY A 15 8.17 -25.03 1.92
N SER A 16 6.85 -25.15 1.72
CA SER A 16 6.26 -26.10 0.77
C SER A 16 6.26 -25.60 -0.67
N ASP A 17 6.48 -24.30 -0.89
CA ASP A 17 6.15 -23.65 -2.16
C ASP A 17 7.39 -23.51 -3.04
N PRO A 18 7.41 -24.09 -4.26
CA PRO A 18 8.49 -23.87 -5.20
C PRO A 18 8.38 -22.48 -5.83
N VAL A 19 9.44 -21.67 -5.69
CA VAL A 19 9.52 -20.30 -6.22
C VAL A 19 10.65 -20.21 -7.22
N VAL A 20 10.33 -19.76 -8.44
CA VAL A 20 11.32 -19.45 -9.47
C VAL A 20 11.88 -18.06 -9.22
N MET A 21 13.18 -17.99 -8.96
CA MET A 21 13.93 -16.76 -8.77
C MET A 21 14.47 -16.28 -10.11
N LEU A 22 14.21 -15.01 -10.42
CA LEU A 22 14.76 -14.31 -11.58
C LEU A 22 15.80 -13.30 -11.09
N TYR A 23 17.02 -13.43 -11.59
CA TYR A 23 18.18 -12.62 -11.20
C TYR A 23 18.87 -12.02 -12.42
N GLY A 24 19.10 -10.71 -12.37
CA GLY A 24 19.70 -9.94 -13.46
C GLY A 24 18.68 -9.30 -14.39
N HIS A 25 19.10 -8.24 -15.08
CA HIS A 25 18.24 -7.41 -15.92
C HIS A 25 17.52 -8.23 -17.00
N ASP A 26 18.24 -9.08 -17.74
CA ASP A 26 17.69 -9.75 -18.92
C ASP A 26 16.59 -10.76 -18.54
N ALA A 27 16.82 -11.56 -17.50
CA ALA A 27 15.82 -12.53 -17.02
C ALA A 27 14.56 -11.84 -16.46
N VAL A 28 14.73 -10.74 -15.71
CA VAL A 28 13.61 -9.98 -15.16
C VAL A 28 12.82 -9.29 -16.27
N LYS A 29 13.51 -8.70 -17.25
CA LYS A 29 12.88 -8.04 -18.40
C LYS A 29 12.14 -9.04 -19.28
N GLU A 30 12.75 -10.19 -19.60
CA GLU A 30 12.10 -11.20 -20.43
C GLU A 30 10.78 -11.65 -19.80
N ALA A 31 10.78 -11.95 -18.50
CA ALA A 31 9.58 -12.41 -17.81
C ALA A 31 8.52 -11.32 -17.64
N LEU A 32 8.91 -10.14 -17.11
CA LEU A 32 7.93 -9.12 -16.69
C LEU A 32 7.52 -8.14 -17.80
N VAL A 33 8.25 -8.11 -18.92
CA VAL A 33 7.97 -7.22 -20.05
C VAL A 33 7.69 -8.02 -21.32
N ASP A 34 8.65 -8.82 -21.77
CA ASP A 34 8.54 -9.50 -23.07
C ASP A 34 7.49 -10.63 -23.04
N ARG A 35 7.24 -11.21 -21.85
CA ARG A 35 6.20 -12.21 -21.58
C ARG A 35 5.20 -11.76 -20.51
N ALA A 36 4.90 -10.46 -20.47
CA ALA A 36 4.09 -9.86 -19.41
C ALA A 36 2.75 -10.58 -19.16
N ASP A 37 2.09 -11.09 -20.21
CA ASP A 37 0.80 -11.81 -20.08
C ASP A 37 0.94 -13.15 -19.32
N GLU A 38 2.09 -13.83 -19.43
CA GLU A 38 2.37 -15.09 -18.72
C GLU A 38 2.72 -14.83 -17.23
N PHE A 39 3.32 -13.69 -16.92
CA PHE A 39 3.80 -13.31 -15.58
C PHE A 39 2.99 -12.20 -14.90
N ALA A 40 1.80 -11.87 -15.43
CA ALA A 40 0.97 -10.77 -14.91
C ALA A 40 0.35 -11.07 -13.53
N ALA A 41 0.18 -12.35 -13.21
CA ALA A 41 -0.46 -12.79 -11.97
C ALA A 41 0.35 -12.39 -10.72
N ARG A 42 -0.36 -12.06 -9.65
CA ARG A 42 0.20 -11.88 -8.31
C ARG A 42 0.48 -13.23 -7.69
N GLY A 43 1.71 -13.42 -7.21
CA GLY A 43 2.07 -14.59 -6.42
C GLY A 43 1.24 -14.67 -5.12
N HIS A 44 1.10 -15.89 -4.60
CA HIS A 44 0.48 -16.12 -3.30
C HIS A 44 1.23 -15.35 -2.22
N MET A 45 0.51 -14.53 -1.44
CA MET A 45 1.07 -13.73 -0.35
C MET A 45 0.27 -14.03 0.92
N PRO A 46 0.71 -14.98 1.76
CA PRO A 46 -0.02 -15.39 2.95
C PRO A 46 -0.44 -14.23 3.87
N ILE A 47 0.43 -13.24 4.07
CA ILE A 47 0.08 -12.04 4.86
C ILE A 47 -1.11 -11.29 4.23
N GLY A 48 -1.11 -11.10 2.92
CA GLY A 48 -2.21 -10.42 2.21
C GLY A 48 -3.51 -11.21 2.22
N ASP A 49 -3.40 -12.53 2.14
CA ASP A 49 -4.55 -13.43 2.20
C ASP A 49 -5.20 -13.40 3.59
N ARG A 50 -4.42 -13.44 4.66
CA ARG A 50 -4.97 -13.32 6.02
C ARG A 50 -5.41 -11.90 6.36
N ALA A 51 -4.69 -10.87 5.93
CA ALA A 51 -5.00 -9.48 6.27
C ALA A 51 -6.24 -8.94 5.55
N ASN A 52 -6.43 -9.31 4.27
CA ASN A 52 -7.44 -8.73 3.40
C ASN A 52 -8.18 -9.75 2.51
N ASN A 53 -8.15 -11.04 2.85
CA ASN A 53 -8.77 -12.12 2.06
C ASN A 53 -8.31 -12.16 0.59
N GLY A 54 -7.08 -11.70 0.31
CA GLY A 54 -6.56 -11.61 -1.05
C GLY A 54 -7.25 -10.53 -1.91
N LEU A 55 -8.02 -9.62 -1.29
CA LEU A 55 -8.75 -8.56 -1.99
C LEU A 55 -7.88 -7.31 -2.21
N GLY A 56 -8.39 -6.40 -3.03
CA GLY A 56 -7.76 -5.10 -3.31
C GLY A 56 -6.70 -5.17 -4.40
N ILE A 57 -6.20 -4.00 -4.82
CA ILE A 57 -5.36 -3.86 -6.01
C ILE A 57 -3.98 -4.55 -5.92
N ILE A 58 -3.49 -4.78 -4.70
CA ILE A 58 -2.15 -5.33 -4.45
C ILE A 58 -2.17 -6.86 -4.45
N PHE A 59 -3.17 -7.48 -3.81
CA PHE A 59 -3.19 -8.92 -3.52
C PHE A 59 -4.14 -9.72 -4.43
N SER A 60 -5.09 -9.05 -5.10
CA SER A 60 -6.05 -9.76 -5.97
C SER A 60 -5.43 -10.20 -7.29
N ASN A 61 -6.10 -11.17 -7.93
CA ASN A 61 -5.77 -11.71 -9.24
C ASN A 61 -6.99 -11.67 -10.19
N ASN A 62 -6.73 -11.94 -11.48
CA ASN A 62 -7.74 -12.14 -12.51
C ASN A 62 -8.71 -10.95 -12.67
N GLU A 63 -9.99 -11.24 -12.91
CA GLU A 63 -11.03 -10.24 -13.16
C GLU A 63 -11.20 -9.23 -12.01
N PRO A 64 -11.27 -9.63 -10.71
CA PRO A 64 -11.32 -8.67 -9.61
C PRO A 64 -10.16 -7.67 -9.62
N TRP A 65 -8.94 -8.15 -9.90
CA TRP A 65 -7.77 -7.27 -10.00
C TRP A 65 -7.88 -6.31 -11.17
N LEU A 66 -8.28 -6.81 -12.34
CA LEU A 66 -8.40 -6.01 -13.55
C LEU A 66 -9.41 -4.88 -13.38
N GLN A 67 -10.57 -5.17 -12.78
CA GLN A 67 -11.62 -4.18 -12.53
C GLN A 67 -11.17 -3.10 -11.56
N VAL A 68 -10.65 -3.51 -10.39
CA VAL A 68 -10.17 -2.56 -9.37
C VAL A 68 -9.00 -1.73 -9.92
N ARG A 69 -8.05 -2.35 -10.63
CA ARG A 69 -6.92 -1.64 -11.26
C ARG A 69 -7.38 -0.60 -12.28
N ARG A 70 -8.27 -0.98 -13.20
CA ARG A 70 -8.79 -0.06 -14.24
C ARG A 70 -9.53 1.11 -13.60
N PHE A 71 -10.39 0.83 -12.63
CA PHE A 71 -11.08 1.86 -11.85
C PHE A 71 -10.06 2.77 -11.17
N SER A 72 -9.15 2.23 -10.37
CA SER A 72 -8.19 3.01 -9.60
C SER A 72 -7.33 3.92 -10.47
N LEU A 73 -6.78 3.40 -11.57
CA LEU A 73 -5.95 4.19 -12.48
C LEU A 73 -6.74 5.32 -13.15
N THR A 74 -7.98 5.05 -13.53
CA THR A 74 -8.86 6.05 -14.15
C THR A 74 -9.18 7.15 -13.16
N THR A 75 -9.60 6.79 -11.95
CA THR A 75 -9.97 7.71 -10.87
C THR A 75 -8.76 8.56 -10.44
N LEU A 76 -7.59 7.96 -10.22
CA LEU A 76 -6.37 8.69 -9.88
C LEU A 76 -5.99 9.71 -10.97
N ARG A 77 -6.10 9.34 -12.25
CA ARG A 77 -5.83 10.25 -13.38
C ARG A 77 -6.87 11.37 -13.48
N ASN A 78 -8.12 11.12 -13.10
CA ASN A 78 -9.17 12.14 -13.05
C ASN A 78 -8.88 13.16 -11.95
N PHE A 79 -8.41 12.72 -10.78
CA PHE A 79 -7.97 13.59 -9.68
C PHE A 79 -6.57 14.20 -9.85
N GLY A 80 -5.98 14.10 -11.04
CA GLY A 80 -4.78 14.85 -11.38
C GLY A 80 -3.48 14.06 -11.40
N MET A 81 -3.48 12.76 -11.10
CA MET A 81 -2.25 11.96 -11.20
C MET A 81 -1.68 12.01 -12.62
N GLY A 82 -0.44 12.50 -12.75
CA GLY A 82 0.22 12.73 -14.04
C GLY A 82 -0.21 14.02 -14.76
N LYS A 83 -0.93 14.93 -14.10
CA LYS A 83 -1.34 16.25 -14.61
C LYS A 83 -0.83 17.37 -13.69
N ARG A 84 -0.87 18.62 -14.16
CA ARG A 84 -0.44 19.79 -13.39
C ARG A 84 -1.19 19.99 -12.05
N SER A 85 -2.43 19.52 -11.95
CA SER A 85 -3.21 19.66 -10.71
C SER A 85 -2.66 18.85 -9.52
N ILE A 86 -1.97 17.72 -9.74
CA ILE A 86 -1.28 17.04 -8.63
C ILE A 86 0.02 17.74 -8.25
N GLU A 87 0.67 18.40 -9.22
CA GLU A 87 1.89 19.20 -8.96
C GLU A 87 1.59 20.33 -7.98
N GLU A 88 0.47 21.03 -8.15
CA GLU A 88 0.02 22.09 -7.23
C GLU A 88 -0.19 21.56 -5.80
N ARG A 89 -0.81 20.38 -5.65
CA ARG A 89 -0.99 19.74 -4.32
C ARG A 89 0.34 19.31 -3.70
N ILE A 90 1.30 18.86 -4.51
CA ILE A 90 2.64 18.50 -4.04
C ILE A 90 3.41 19.74 -3.61
N GLN A 91 3.30 20.85 -4.36
CA GLN A 91 3.91 22.12 -3.99
C GLN A 91 3.33 22.66 -2.68
N GLU A 92 2.00 22.65 -2.54
CA GLU A 92 1.32 23.05 -1.31
C GLU A 92 1.78 22.20 -0.10
N GLU A 93 1.84 20.88 -0.24
CA GLU A 93 2.31 20.02 0.85
C GLU A 93 3.81 20.15 1.13
N SER A 94 4.61 20.56 0.13
CA SER A 94 6.01 20.91 0.31
C SER A 94 6.18 22.19 1.13
N ASP A 95 5.32 23.20 0.91
CA ASP A 95 5.31 24.43 1.71
C ASP A 95 4.97 24.12 3.17
N TYR A 96 3.96 23.28 3.43
CA TYR A 96 3.64 22.82 4.78
C TYR A 96 4.80 22.06 5.45
N LEU A 97 5.47 21.19 4.70
CA LEU A 97 6.65 20.46 5.19
C LEU A 97 7.77 21.44 5.57
N LEU A 98 8.05 22.44 4.73
CA LEU A 98 9.07 23.46 5.01
C LEU A 98 8.72 24.27 6.26
N GLU A 99 7.46 24.62 6.46
CA GLU A 99 7.02 25.29 7.69
C GLU A 99 7.28 24.44 8.95
N GLU A 100 6.98 23.14 8.91
CA GLU A 100 7.27 22.23 10.02
C GLU A 100 8.77 22.06 10.27
N ILE A 101 9.59 21.94 9.22
CA ILE A 101 11.04 21.90 9.35
C ILE A 101 11.56 23.20 9.97
N ASN A 102 11.07 24.36 9.54
CA ASN A 102 11.51 25.66 10.07
C ASN A 102 11.20 25.80 11.57
N LYS A 103 10.15 25.16 12.09
CA LYS A 103 9.82 25.14 13.53
C LYS A 103 10.88 24.45 14.39
N THR A 104 11.69 23.56 13.80
CA THR A 104 12.82 22.92 14.49
C THR A 104 13.97 23.88 14.76
N LYS A 105 14.00 25.06 14.13
CA LYS A 105 15.04 26.09 14.33
C LYS A 105 16.47 25.56 14.14
N GLY A 106 16.64 24.57 13.25
CA GLY A 106 17.94 23.95 12.95
C GLY A 106 18.47 23.00 14.02
N THR A 107 17.67 22.63 15.03
CA THR A 107 18.06 21.58 15.98
C THR A 107 17.93 20.19 15.34
N PRO A 108 18.78 19.21 15.69
CA PRO A 108 18.61 17.84 15.24
C PRO A 108 17.23 17.29 15.62
N PHE A 109 16.56 16.61 14.67
CA PHE A 109 15.27 15.98 14.87
C PHE A 109 15.17 14.70 14.03
N ASP A 110 14.21 13.84 14.35
CA ASP A 110 13.88 12.66 13.54
C ASP A 110 12.87 13.06 12.44
N PRO A 111 13.25 13.01 11.15
CA PRO A 111 12.37 13.41 10.05
C PRO A 111 11.36 12.34 9.65
N THR A 112 11.42 11.13 10.20
CA THR A 112 10.65 9.96 9.76
C THR A 112 9.15 10.27 9.67
N PHE A 113 8.54 10.73 10.76
CA PHE A 113 7.11 11.04 10.78
C PHE A 113 6.75 12.25 9.92
N MET A 114 7.62 13.27 9.88
CA MET A 114 7.35 14.49 9.13
C MET A 114 7.31 14.20 7.61
N LEU A 115 8.25 13.41 7.11
CA LEU A 115 8.28 12.97 5.72
C LEU A 115 7.12 12.01 5.41
N SER A 116 6.85 11.05 6.29
CA SER A 116 5.72 10.12 6.11
C SER A 116 4.37 10.84 6.06
N CYS A 117 4.14 11.83 6.93
CA CYS A 117 2.95 12.68 6.92
C CYS A 117 2.84 13.48 5.62
N SER A 118 3.92 14.14 5.19
CA SER A 118 3.94 14.94 3.95
C SER A 118 3.57 14.09 2.72
N VAL A 119 4.26 12.96 2.53
CA VAL A 119 4.00 12.05 1.41
C VAL A 119 2.58 11.48 1.49
N SER A 120 2.13 11.15 2.69
CA SER A 120 0.79 10.59 2.89
C SER A 120 -0.31 11.62 2.67
N ASN A 121 -0.10 12.88 3.01
CA ASN A 121 -1.07 13.95 2.77
C ASN A 121 -1.36 14.16 1.27
N VAL A 122 -0.37 13.97 0.39
CA VAL A 122 -0.60 14.00 -1.06
C VAL A 122 -1.63 12.95 -1.46
N ILE A 123 -1.47 11.70 -1.03
CA ILE A 123 -2.44 10.64 -1.38
C ILE A 123 -3.75 10.77 -0.59
N CYS A 124 -3.73 11.21 0.66
CA CYS A 124 -4.94 11.49 1.45
C CYS A 124 -5.81 12.56 0.80
N SER A 125 -5.21 13.61 0.20
CA SER A 125 -5.97 14.63 -0.54
C SER A 125 -6.74 14.07 -1.74
N ILE A 126 -6.26 12.97 -2.33
CA ILE A 126 -6.89 12.30 -3.47
C ILE A 126 -7.90 11.26 -2.99
N VAL A 127 -7.57 10.52 -1.94
CA VAL A 127 -8.36 9.38 -1.47
C VAL A 127 -9.48 9.78 -0.54
N PHE A 128 -9.22 10.71 0.38
CA PHE A 128 -10.15 11.19 1.41
C PHE A 128 -10.62 12.64 1.18
N GLY A 129 -10.23 13.25 0.06
CA GLY A 129 -10.58 14.63 -0.27
C GLY A 129 -9.96 15.70 0.65
N LYS A 130 -9.11 15.30 1.61
CA LYS A 130 -8.57 16.19 2.65
C LYS A 130 -7.13 15.84 3.04
N ARG A 131 -6.44 16.83 3.58
CA ARG A 131 -5.15 16.67 4.27
C ARG A 131 -5.37 16.58 5.78
N TYR A 132 -4.42 15.97 6.48
CA TYR A 132 -4.38 15.92 7.94
C TYR A 132 -3.30 16.85 8.48
N ASP A 133 -3.57 17.40 9.67
CA ASP A 133 -2.57 18.16 10.41
C ASP A 133 -1.44 17.24 10.89
N TYR A 134 -0.20 17.73 10.89
CA TYR A 134 0.98 16.96 11.29
C TYR A 134 0.94 16.55 12.77
N LYS A 135 0.10 17.20 13.58
CA LYS A 135 -0.13 16.91 15.00
C LYS A 135 -1.43 16.16 15.24
N ASP A 136 -2.18 15.83 14.19
CA ASP A 136 -3.39 15.00 14.31
C ASP A 136 -3.00 13.61 14.85
N LYS A 137 -3.49 13.31 16.05
CA LYS A 137 -3.17 12.05 16.73
C LYS A 137 -3.70 10.82 16.00
N LYS A 138 -4.85 10.92 15.33
CA LYS A 138 -5.40 9.81 14.53
C LYS A 138 -4.52 9.56 13.31
N PHE A 139 -4.08 10.63 12.65
CA PHE A 139 -3.20 10.51 11.48
C PHE A 139 -1.81 9.99 11.86
N LEU A 140 -1.22 10.47 12.96
CA LEU A 140 0.05 9.94 13.46
C LEU A 140 -0.06 8.46 13.84
N ALA A 141 -1.18 8.03 14.44
CA ALA A 141 -1.45 6.62 14.70
C ALA A 141 -1.54 5.81 13.40
N LEU A 142 -2.21 6.33 12.37
CA LEU A 142 -2.24 5.70 11.05
C LEU A 142 -0.84 5.51 10.46
N MET A 143 0.00 6.54 10.51
CA MET A 143 1.39 6.48 10.03
C MET A 143 2.22 5.46 10.80
N ASN A 144 2.04 5.41 12.13
CA ASN A 144 2.71 4.44 12.98
C ASN A 144 2.30 2.99 12.62
N ASN A 145 1.01 2.75 12.42
CA ASN A 145 0.51 1.43 12.02
C ASN A 145 1.08 1.01 10.65
N MET A 146 1.15 1.93 9.68
CA MET A 146 1.77 1.66 8.38
C MET A 146 3.25 1.30 8.49
N ASN A 147 4.02 2.05 9.29
CA ASN A 147 5.43 1.75 9.55
C ASN A 147 5.58 0.39 10.24
N ASN A 148 4.76 0.10 11.26
CA ASN A 148 4.78 -1.18 11.96
C ASN A 148 4.45 -2.37 11.05
N ILE A 149 3.49 -2.22 10.13
CA ILE A 149 3.19 -3.24 9.11
C ILE A 149 4.43 -3.47 8.24
N PHE A 150 5.04 -2.40 7.72
CA PHE A 150 6.21 -2.50 6.86
C PHE A 150 7.39 -3.15 7.58
N GLU A 151 7.70 -2.75 8.81
CA GLU A 151 8.74 -3.37 9.64
C GLU A 151 8.43 -4.83 9.93
N SER A 152 7.19 -5.16 10.26
CA SER A 152 6.77 -6.54 10.56
C SER A 152 6.90 -7.45 9.35
N MET A 153 6.49 -7.00 8.15
CA MET A 153 6.65 -7.74 6.90
C MET A 153 8.13 -8.03 6.58
N ASN A 154 9.01 -7.07 6.87
CA ASN A 154 10.45 -7.20 6.63
C ASN A 154 11.21 -7.88 7.79
N SER A 155 10.53 -8.15 8.91
CA SER A 155 11.12 -8.86 10.05
C SER A 155 11.34 -10.35 9.77
N ARG A 156 12.18 -11.00 10.58
CA ARG A 156 12.38 -12.47 10.50
C ARG A 156 11.07 -13.23 10.65
N TRP A 157 10.17 -12.77 11.53
CA TRP A 157 8.86 -13.38 11.71
C TRP A 157 7.96 -13.20 10.49
N GLY A 158 7.98 -12.03 9.85
CA GLY A 158 7.25 -11.79 8.60
C GLY A 158 7.73 -12.70 7.47
N GLN A 159 9.04 -12.83 7.29
CA GLN A 159 9.62 -13.73 6.29
C GLN A 159 9.29 -15.21 6.58
N LEU A 160 9.39 -15.64 7.85
CA LEU A 160 9.00 -17.01 8.24
C LEU A 160 7.51 -17.27 8.01
N TYR A 161 6.65 -16.27 8.28
CA TYR A 161 5.22 -16.38 8.05
C TYR A 161 4.90 -16.58 6.57
N GLN A 162 5.60 -15.87 5.66
CA GLN A 162 5.43 -16.07 4.22
C GLN A 162 5.83 -17.47 3.74
N MET A 163 6.73 -18.16 4.46
CA MET A 163 7.18 -19.52 4.11
C MET A 163 6.33 -20.63 4.77
N PHE A 164 5.79 -20.37 5.97
CA PHE A 164 5.20 -21.40 6.83
C PHE A 164 3.84 -20.98 7.43
N SER A 165 3.06 -20.19 6.69
CA SER A 165 1.73 -19.72 7.10
C SER A 165 0.80 -20.86 7.55
N ASN A 166 0.81 -21.97 6.80
CA ASN A 166 0.02 -23.18 7.07
C ASN A 166 0.21 -23.76 8.49
N ILE A 167 1.34 -23.47 9.14
CA ILE A 167 1.61 -23.89 10.52
C ILE A 167 1.45 -22.69 11.47
N LEU A 168 2.03 -21.54 11.09
CA LEU A 168 2.09 -20.37 11.96
C LEU A 168 0.73 -19.72 12.22
N ASP A 169 -0.27 -19.93 11.38
CA ASP A 169 -1.64 -19.48 11.63
C ASP A 169 -2.27 -20.09 12.89
N TYR A 170 -1.82 -21.27 13.29
CA TYR A 170 -2.33 -21.97 14.46
C TYR A 170 -1.48 -21.73 15.72
N LEU A 171 -0.35 -21.01 15.60
CA LEU A 171 0.58 -20.80 16.69
C LEU A 171 0.52 -19.36 17.25
N PRO A 172 0.58 -19.19 18.58
CA PRO A 172 0.76 -17.88 19.17
C PRO A 172 2.17 -17.36 18.87
N GLY A 173 2.31 -16.05 18.67
CA GLY A 173 3.61 -15.45 18.42
C GLY A 173 3.56 -14.02 17.86
N PRO A 174 4.72 -13.35 17.76
CA PRO A 174 4.83 -11.96 17.32
C PRO A 174 4.33 -11.71 15.90
N HIS A 175 4.34 -12.75 15.05
CA HIS A 175 3.81 -12.69 13.68
C HIS A 175 2.33 -12.34 13.63
N ASN A 176 1.58 -12.51 14.73
CA ASN A 176 0.17 -12.14 14.78
C ASN A 176 -0.05 -10.62 14.94
N ASN A 177 0.94 -9.87 15.44
CA ASN A 177 0.80 -8.43 15.70
C ASN A 177 0.51 -7.64 14.42
N ILE A 178 1.10 -8.06 13.29
CA ILE A 178 0.88 -7.41 11.99
C ILE A 178 -0.60 -7.35 11.61
N PHE A 179 -1.40 -8.37 11.97
CA PHE A 179 -2.81 -8.42 11.63
C PHE A 179 -3.63 -7.44 12.46
N ALA A 180 -3.25 -7.21 13.72
CA ALA A 180 -3.87 -6.17 14.54
C ALA A 180 -3.60 -4.77 13.96
N GLU A 181 -2.40 -4.54 13.41
CA GLU A 181 -2.07 -3.28 12.73
C GLU A 181 -2.88 -3.10 11.43
N PHE A 182 -3.05 -4.18 10.65
CA PHE A 182 -3.93 -4.19 9.48
C PHE A 182 -5.39 -3.93 9.86
N ASP A 183 -5.88 -4.50 10.96
CA ASP A 183 -7.24 -4.28 11.45
C ASP A 183 -7.46 -2.83 11.88
N ALA A 184 -6.48 -2.22 12.55
CA ALA A 184 -6.52 -0.79 12.90
C ALA A 184 -6.53 0.11 11.64
N LEU A 185 -5.72 -0.22 10.62
CA LEU A 185 -5.73 0.47 9.33
C LEU A 185 -7.10 0.35 8.64
N LYS A 186 -7.68 -0.86 8.59
CA LYS A 186 -9.02 -1.08 8.02
C LYS A 186 -10.09 -0.32 8.78
N ALA A 187 -10.00 -0.25 10.11
CA ALA A 187 -10.93 0.50 10.94
C ALA A 187 -10.90 2.00 10.63
N PHE A 188 -9.71 2.56 10.43
CA PHE A 188 -9.55 3.97 10.02
C PHE A 188 -10.21 4.22 8.66
N VAL A 189 -9.91 3.39 7.65
CA VAL A 189 -10.51 3.52 6.31
C VAL A 189 -12.03 3.35 6.37
N ALA A 190 -12.53 2.42 7.18
CA ALA A 190 -13.96 2.22 7.36
C ALA A 190 -14.67 3.41 8.03
N GLU A 191 -14.00 4.14 8.93
CA GLU A 191 -14.50 5.39 9.51
C GLU A 191 -14.64 6.46 8.41
N GLU A 192 -13.61 6.66 7.59
CA GLU A 192 -13.64 7.61 6.47
C GLU A 192 -14.73 7.23 5.45
N VAL A 193 -14.83 5.97 5.06
CA VAL A 193 -15.88 5.51 4.13
C VAL A 193 -17.29 5.79 4.66
N LYS A 194 -17.53 5.60 5.97
CA LYS A 194 -18.83 5.91 6.59
C LYS A 194 -19.17 7.39 6.53
N LEU A 195 -18.17 8.27 6.72
CA LEU A 195 -18.36 9.71 6.61
C LEU A 195 -18.77 10.09 5.19
N HIS A 196 -18.07 9.55 4.18
CA HIS A 196 -18.38 9.82 2.76
C HIS A 196 -19.75 9.26 2.38
N GLN A 197 -20.11 8.06 2.83
CA GLN A 197 -21.46 7.49 2.61
C GLN A 197 -22.59 8.37 3.16
N ALA A 198 -22.36 9.07 4.28
CA ALA A 198 -23.36 9.94 4.88
C ALA A 198 -23.52 11.28 4.14
N SER A 199 -22.49 11.74 3.43
CA SER A 199 -22.47 13.03 2.72
C SER A 199 -22.37 12.90 1.19
N LEU A 200 -22.50 11.69 0.64
CA LEU A 200 -22.29 11.41 -0.78
C LEU A 200 -23.29 12.18 -1.64
N ASP A 201 -22.78 13.00 -2.56
CA ASP A 201 -23.54 13.54 -3.68
C ASP A 201 -23.17 12.76 -4.96
N PRO A 202 -24.07 11.89 -5.47
CA PRO A 202 -23.81 11.11 -6.68
C PRO A 202 -23.48 11.95 -7.92
N ASN A 203 -23.84 13.24 -7.94
CA ASN A 203 -23.60 14.13 -9.08
C ASN A 203 -22.25 14.85 -9.01
N SER A 204 -21.58 14.83 -7.85
CA SER A 204 -20.36 15.59 -7.61
C SER A 204 -19.39 14.84 -6.67
N PRO A 205 -18.83 13.69 -7.10
CA PRO A 205 -17.87 12.95 -6.28
C PRO A 205 -16.59 13.77 -6.05
N GLN A 206 -16.16 13.89 -4.80
CA GLN A 206 -15.09 14.81 -4.40
C GLN A 206 -13.71 14.14 -4.35
N ASP A 207 -13.68 12.82 -4.21
CA ASP A 207 -12.46 12.04 -4.06
C ASP A 207 -12.63 10.59 -4.55
N PHE A 208 -11.58 9.79 -4.31
CA PHE A 208 -11.55 8.39 -4.69
C PHE A 208 -12.67 7.58 -4.04
N ILE A 209 -12.97 7.81 -2.74
CA ILE A 209 -13.98 7.05 -2.01
C ILE A 209 -15.35 7.34 -2.60
N ASP A 210 -15.68 8.61 -2.84
CA ASP A 210 -16.96 8.98 -3.45
C ASP A 210 -17.13 8.33 -4.82
N CYS A 211 -16.10 8.40 -5.68
CA CYS A 211 -16.13 7.74 -6.99
C CYS A 211 -16.34 6.22 -6.85
N PHE A 212 -15.73 5.59 -5.85
CA PHE A 212 -15.87 4.16 -5.61
C PHE A 212 -17.29 3.82 -5.11
N LEU A 213 -17.83 4.62 -4.20
CA LEU A 213 -19.19 4.47 -3.67
C LEU A 213 -20.24 4.67 -4.76
N SER A 214 -20.11 5.70 -5.60
CA SER A 214 -20.98 5.90 -6.77
C SER A 214 -20.93 4.69 -7.70
N LYS A 215 -19.73 4.15 -7.96
CA LYS A 215 -19.57 2.98 -8.82
C LYS A 215 -20.20 1.71 -8.24
N MET A 216 -20.27 1.58 -6.92
CA MET A 216 -20.96 0.46 -6.26
C MET A 216 -22.49 0.57 -6.32
N GLN A 217 -23.03 1.77 -6.56
CA GLN A 217 -24.48 2.02 -6.67
C GLN A 217 -25.00 1.90 -8.11
N GLU A 218 -24.10 1.93 -9.11
CA GLU A 218 -24.38 1.62 -10.53
C GLU A 218 -24.62 0.12 -10.76
#